data_AF-E3NCG2-F1
#
_entry.id   AF-E3NCG2-F1
#
_cell.length_a   1.000
_cell.length_b   1.000
_cell.length_c   1.000
_cell.angle_alpha   90.00
_cell.angle_beta   90.00
_cell.angle_gamma   90.00
#
_symmetry.space_group_name_H-M   'P 1'
#
loop_
_entity.id
_entity.type
_entity.pdbx_description
1 polymer ?
#
loop_
_entity_poly.entity_id
_entity_poly.type
_entity_poly.pdbx_seq_one_letter_code
_entity_poly.pdbx_strand_id
1 'polypeptide(L)' 'MIRKIEGITGTWDFENGKECFISNYIKKIYLSSYKGPVDPLNGIAQCTKTPCDSTEKTTVSCNVAFTENQLKRIEKRST' A
#
# COMPACT_ATOMS: atom_id res chain seq x y z
N MET A 1 -17.67 20.10 5.77
CA MET A 1 -16.97 18.86 6.19
C MET A 1 -16.80 17.97 4.98
N ILE A 2 -15.60 17.90 4.39
CA ILE A 2 -15.31 17.03 3.25
C ILE A 2 -15.18 15.59 3.78
N ARG A 3 -16.12 14.72 3.42
CA ARG A 3 -16.18 13.34 3.93
C ARG A 3 -15.19 12.44 3.20
N LYS A 4 -14.24 11.91 3.98
CA LYS A 4 -13.37 10.73 3.84
C LYS A 4 -13.07 10.17 2.43
N ILE A 5 -11.78 10.17 2.11
CA ILE A 5 -11.11 9.29 1.15
C ILE A 5 -11.14 7.87 1.75
N GLU A 6 -11.68 6.89 1.04
CA GLU A 6 -11.52 5.49 1.44
C GLU A 6 -10.18 5.01 0.87
N GLY A 7 -9.21 4.77 1.75
CA GLY A 7 -7.88 4.30 1.39
C GLY A 7 -7.71 2.85 1.82
N ILE A 8 -7.14 2.04 0.94
CA ILE A 8 -6.67 0.71 1.29
C ILE A 8 -5.23 0.86 1.75
N THR A 9 -4.94 0.41 2.97
CA THR A 9 -3.59 0.34 3.49
C THR A 9 -3.29 -1.04 4.02
N GLY A 10 -2.07 -1.50 3.81
CA GLY A 10 -1.62 -2.79 4.29
C GLY A 10 -0.13 -2.78 4.61
N THR A 11 0.25 -3.42 5.71
CA THR A 11 1.65 -3.57 6.12
C THR A 11 1.91 -5.02 6.45
N TRP A 12 3.01 -5.56 5.91
CA TRP A 12 3.50 -6.88 6.27
C TRP A 12 4.98 -6.80 6.57
N ASP A 13 5.32 -7.37 7.71
CA ASP A 13 6.70 -7.65 8.08
C ASP A 13 6.98 -9.09 7.65
N PHE A 14 8.08 -9.31 6.96
CA PHE A 14 8.49 -10.65 6.60
C PHE A 14 10.01 -10.79 6.64
N GLU A 15 10.43 -11.95 7.12
CA GLU A 15 11.83 -12.35 7.18
C GLU A 15 12.11 -13.36 6.06
N ASN A 16 13.15 -13.12 5.28
CA ASN A 16 13.66 -14.06 4.29
C ASN A 16 15.10 -14.46 4.69
N GLY A 17 15.22 -15.58 5.39
CA GLY A 17 16.51 -16.04 5.93
C GLY A 17 16.97 -15.16 7.09
N LYS A 18 18.01 -14.34 6.85
CA LYS A 18 18.56 -13.38 7.83
C LYS A 18 18.14 -11.93 7.55
N GLU A 19 17.42 -11.67 6.46
CA GLU A 19 17.02 -10.32 6.08
C GLU A 19 15.55 -10.10 6.44
N CYS A 20 15.28 -9.03 7.18
CA CYS A 20 13.94 -8.62 7.58
C CYS A 20 13.51 -7.42 6.73
N PHE A 21 12.28 -7.45 6.23
CA PHE A 21 11.68 -6.34 5.49
C PHE A 21 10.29 -6.00 6.00
N ILE A 22 10.00 -4.70 6.01
CA ILE A 22 8.68 -4.11 6.21
C ILE A 22 8.17 -3.63 4.85
N SER A 23 7.13 -4.28 4.35
CA SER A 23 6.45 -3.88 3.13
C SER A 23 5.19 -3.09 3.44
N ASN A 24 5.01 -1.96 2.77
CA ASN A 24 3.81 -1.12 2.91
C ASN A 24 3.09 -1.00 1.57
N TYR A 25 1.76 -1.06 1.61
CA TYR A 25 0.84 -0.87 0.49
C TYR A 25 -0.08 0.29 0.83
N ILE A 26 -0.23 1.22 -0.10
CA ILE A 26 -1.19 2.34 -0.01
C ILE A 26 -1.89 2.49 -1.35
N LYS A 27 -3.22 2.49 -1.35
CA LYS A 27 -4.05 2.84 -2.51
C LYS A 27 -5.15 3.77 -2.05
N LYS A 28 -5.09 5.02 -2.49
CA LYS A 28 -6.13 6.02 -2.21
C LYS A 28 -7.27 5.84 -3.21
N ILE A 29 -8.51 5.95 -2.75
CA ILE A 29 -9.70 5.91 -3.61
C ILE A 29 -10.60 7.09 -3.24
N TYR A 30 -10.86 7.96 -4.22
CA TYR A 30 -11.89 8.99 -4.08
C TYR A 30 -13.28 8.40 -4.30
N LEU A 31 -14.22 8.82 -3.45
CA LEU A 31 -15.64 8.52 -3.63
C LEU A 31 -16.18 9.21 -4.88
N SER A 32 -17.21 8.63 -5.49
CA SER A 32 -17.88 9.19 -6.68
C SER A 32 -18.46 10.59 -6.46
N SER A 33 -18.75 10.96 -5.21
CA SER A 33 -19.23 12.28 -4.81
C SER A 33 -18.13 13.33 -4.64
N TYR A 34 -16.84 12.95 -4.77
CA TYR A 34 -15.72 13.86 -4.67
C TYR A 34 -15.65 14.80 -5.89
N LYS A 35 -15.57 16.11 -5.64
CA LYS A 35 -15.56 17.16 -6.68
C LYS A 35 -14.26 17.99 -6.71
N GLY A 36 -13.22 17.54 -6.01
CA GLY A 36 -11.93 18.22 -5.96
C GLY A 36 -10.92 17.69 -6.99
N PRO A 37 -9.71 18.27 -7.03
CA PRO A 37 -8.62 17.73 -7.84
C PRO A 37 -8.25 16.32 -7.38
N VAL A 38 -8.11 15.40 -8.33
CA VAL A 38 -7.77 14.00 -8.08
C VAL A 38 -6.25 13.83 -8.13
N ASP A 39 -5.68 13.23 -7.08
CA ASP A 39 -4.27 12.79 -7.05
C ASP A 39 -4.02 11.87 -8.27
N PRO A 40 -2.97 12.11 -9.09
CA PRO A 40 -2.63 11.26 -10.23
C PRO A 40 -2.42 9.78 -9.87
N LEU A 41 -2.11 9.50 -8.60
CA LEU A 41 -1.90 8.16 -8.06
C LEU A 41 -3.18 7.56 -7.45
N ASN A 42 -4.33 8.21 -7.63
CA ASN A 42 -5.61 7.68 -7.18
C ASN A 42 -5.96 6.36 -7.88
N GLY A 43 -6.35 5.36 -7.10
CA GLY A 43 -6.59 4.01 -7.57
C GLY A 43 -5.32 3.27 -8.00
N ILE A 44 -4.14 3.90 -7.94
CA ILE A 44 -2.86 3.27 -8.23
C ILE A 44 -2.24 2.82 -6.91
N ALA A 45 -1.93 1.53 -6.82
CA ALA A 45 -1.26 0.97 -5.66
C ALA A 45 0.20 1.47 -5.58
N GLN A 46 0.58 1.98 -4.42
CA GLN A 46 1.94 2.39 -4.11
C GLN A 46 2.52 1.46 -3.06
N CYS A 47 3.65 0.85 -3.38
CA CYS A 47 4.30 -0.10 -2.50
C CYS A 47 5.72 0.32 -2.15
N THR A 48 6.13 0.05 -0.91
CA THR A 48 7.51 0.20 -0.47
C THR A 48 8.00 -1.07 0.19
N LYS A 49 9.30 -1.29 0.14
CA LYS A 49 9.99 -2.38 0.84
C LYS A 49 11.21 -1.81 1.54
N THR A 50 11.23 -1.91 2.87
CA THR A 50 12.27 -1.30 3.71
C THR A 50 12.89 -2.37 4.59
N PRO A 51 14.23 -2.50 4.65
CA PRO A 51 14.87 -3.34 5.65
C PRO A 51 14.44 -2.94 7.06
N CYS A 52 14.21 -3.89 7.96
CA CYS A 52 13.67 -3.58 9.31
C CYS A 52 14.58 -2.66 10.14
N ASP A 53 15.89 -2.70 9.89
CA ASP A 53 16.87 -1.84 10.56
C ASP A 53 17.04 -0.47 9.88
N SER A 54 16.28 -0.19 8.83
CA SER A 54 16.33 1.07 8.08
C SER A 54 15.04 1.87 8.23
N THR A 55 15.19 3.19 8.24
CA THR A 55 14.06 4.13 8.18
C THR A 55 13.77 4.61 6.77
N GLU A 56 14.66 4.33 5.81
CA GLU A 56 14.53 4.77 4.44
C GLU A 56 13.52 3.91 3.67
N LYS A 57 12.55 4.57 3.03
CA LYS A 57 11.51 3.89 2.26
C LYS A 57 11.89 3.77 0.81
N THR A 58 12.15 2.55 0.35
CA THR A 58 12.36 2.26 -1.06
C THR A 58 11.04 1.94 -1.75
N THR A 59 10.62 2.79 -2.68
CA THR A 59 9.48 2.51 -3.54
C THR A 59 9.81 1.39 -4.52
N VAL A 60 8.94 0.39 -4.59
CA VAL A 60 9.09 -0.78 -5.47
C VAL A 60 7.74 -1.19 -6.03
N SER A 61 7.75 -2.02 -7.08
CA SER A 61 6.53 -2.64 -7.59
C SER A 61 5.88 -3.53 -6.53
N CYS A 62 4.55 -3.54 -6.46
CA CYS A 62 3.82 -4.27 -5.40
C CYS A 62 4.06 -5.78 -5.42
N ASN A 63 4.31 -6.37 -6.59
CA ASN A 63 4.69 -7.79 -6.74
C ASN A 63 6.10 -8.11 -6.23
N VAL A 64 6.94 -7.10 -5.98
CA VAL A 64 8.26 -7.24 -5.34
C VAL A 64 8.14 -7.08 -3.83
N ALA A 65 7.27 -6.18 -3.38
CA ALA A 65 7.02 -5.94 -1.96
C ALA A 65 6.16 -7.04 -1.31
N PHE A 66 5.26 -7.66 -2.06
CA PHE A 66 4.27 -8.60 -1.54
C PHE A 66 4.11 -9.83 -2.43
N THR A 67 3.79 -10.95 -1.79
CA THR A 67 3.28 -12.15 -2.49
C THR A 67 1.86 -11.91 -3.01
N GLU A 68 1.44 -12.68 -4.02
CA GLU A 68 0.07 -12.61 -4.54
C GLU A 68 -1.00 -12.82 -3.47
N ASN A 69 -0.76 -13.74 -2.52
CA ASN A 69 -1.72 -14.01 -1.46
C ASN A 69 -1.87 -12.83 -0.50
N GLN A 70 -0.76 -12.15 -0.18
CA GLN A 70 -0.82 -10.91 0.62
C GLN A 70 -1.58 -9.82 -0.12
N LEU A 71 -1.31 -9.60 -1.40
CA LEU A 71 -2.04 -8.62 -2.22
C LEU A 71 -3.54 -8.92 -2.24
N LYS A 72 -3.94 -10.18 -2.45
CA LYS A 72 -5.35 -10.60 -2.39
C LYS A 72 -5.99 -10.33 -1.03
N ARG A 73 -5.26 -10.53 0.07
CA ARG A 73 -5.75 -10.25 1.44
C ARG A 73 -5.90 -8.76 1.71
N ILE A 74 -5.01 -7.94 1.17
CA ILE A 74 -5.09 -6.47 1.26
C ILE A 74 -6.37 -5.99 0.58
N GLU A 75 -6.54 -6.36 -0.68
CA GLU A 75 -7.64 -5.84 -1.50
C GLU A 75 -9.00 -6.39 -1.07
N LYS A 76 -9.08 -7.64 -0.58
CA LYS A 76 -10.31 -8.20 -0.01
C LYS A 76 -10.78 -7.51 1.27
N ARG A 77 -9.89 -6.90 2.05
CA ARG A 77 -10.26 -6.21 3.30
C ARG A 77 -11.00 -4.89 3.04
N SER A 78 -11.15 -4.52 1.77
CA SER A 78 -11.70 -3.24 1.32
C SER A 78 -12.95 -3.37 0.46
N THR A 79 -13.44 -4.61 0.26
CA THR A 79 -14.75 -4.95 -0.31
C THR A 79 -15.63 -5.55 0.77
#